data_AF-A0A2D5AVH2-F1
#
_entry.id   AF-A0A2D5AVH2-F1
#
_cell.length_a   1.000
_cell.length_b   1.000
_cell.length_c   1.000
_cell.angle_alpha   90.00
_cell.angle_beta   90.00
_cell.angle_gamma   90.00
#
_symmetry.space_group_name_H-M   'P 1'
#
loop_
_entity.id
_entity.type
_entity.pdbx_description
1 polymer ?
#
loop_
_entity_poly.entity_id
_entity_poly.type
_entity_poly.pdbx_seq_one_letter_code
_entity_poly.pdbx_strand_id
1 'polypeptide(L)' 'MIRRLDDSSLELYDLESDPGETRDVATEHPEVVDELGERLKKLVLRARERAGAFSISPAEELSEGQLEVLRGLGYIGDD' A
#
# COMPACT_ATOMS: atom_id res chain seq x y z
N MET A 1 -5.16 14.94 3.25
CA MET A 1 -5.97 14.14 2.29
C MET A 1 -5.43 12.71 2.23
N ILE A 2 -5.99 11.76 2.97
CA ILE A 2 -5.66 10.34 2.83
C ILE A 2 -6.42 9.84 1.60
N ARG A 3 -5.73 9.73 0.47
CA ARG A 3 -6.30 9.08 -0.72
C ARG A 3 -6.41 7.60 -0.36
N ARG A 4 -7.65 7.12 -0.18
CA ARG A 4 -7.87 5.68 -0.27
C ARG A 4 -7.36 5.28 -1.66
N LEU A 5 -6.45 4.31 -1.69
CA LEU A 5 -6.07 3.61 -2.91
C LEU A 5 -7.26 2.71 -3.28
N ASP A 6 -8.35 3.35 -3.71
CA ASP A 6 -9.47 2.72 -4.38
C ASP A 6 -9.06 2.48 -5.85
N ASP A 7 -7.94 1.79 -6.07
CA ASP A 7 -7.57 1.28 -7.39
C ASP A 7 -6.95 -0.09 -7.17
N SER A 8 -7.74 -1.13 -7.48
CA SER A 8 -7.29 -2.52 -7.41
C SER A 8 -6.41 -2.91 -8.60
N SER A 9 -5.81 -1.93 -9.28
CA SER A 9 -4.83 -2.13 -10.35
C SER A 9 -3.42 -2.23 -9.76
N LEU A 10 -2.69 -3.26 -10.17
CA LEU A 10 -1.26 -3.36 -9.87
C LEU A 10 -0.52 -2.38 -10.77
N GLU A 11 0.35 -1.57 -10.17
CA GLU A 11 1.29 -0.69 -10.87
C GLU A 11 2.68 -1.32 -10.81
N LEU A 12 3.52 -1.04 -11.82
CA LEU A 12 4.89 -1.52 -11.88
C LEU A 12 5.81 -0.35 -12.24
N TYR A 13 6.83 -0.13 -11.43
CA TYR A 13 7.83 0.91 -11.64
C TYR A 13 9.22 0.29 -11.75
N ASP A 14 10.02 0.79 -12.68
CA ASP A 14 11.45 0.46 -12.77
C ASP A 14 12.24 1.47 -11.93
N LEU A 15 12.61 1.08 -10.71
CA LEU A 15 13.31 1.97 -9.78
C LEU A 15 14.75 2.30 -10.20
N GLU A 16 15.35 1.54 -11.13
CA GLU A 16 16.69 1.86 -11.63
C GLU A 16 16.65 3.07 -12.57
N SER A 17 15.65 3.12 -13.45
CA SER A 17 15.48 4.23 -14.41
C SER A 17 14.51 5.32 -13.96
N ASP A 18 13.59 5.01 -13.06
CA ASP A 18 12.56 5.90 -12.49
C ASP A 18 12.48 5.76 -10.95
N PRO A 19 13.47 6.27 -10.21
CA PRO A 19 13.45 6.24 -8.73
C PRO A 19 12.31 7.04 -8.10
N GLY A 20 11.66 7.91 -8.88
CA GLY A 20 10.55 8.75 -8.43
C GLY A 20 9.18 8.12 -8.61
N GLU A 21 9.10 6.90 -9.15
CA GLU A 21 7.84 6.19 -9.42
C GLU A 21 6.85 7.05 -10.22
N THR A 22 7.37 7.74 -11.24
CA THR A 22 6.61 8.71 -12.04
C THR A 22 5.96 8.10 -13.28
N ARG A 23 6.39 6.89 -13.69
CA ARG A 23 5.91 6.20 -14.87
C ARG A 23 5.56 4.74 -14.57
N ASP A 24 4.26 4.45 -14.59
CA ASP A 24 3.77 3.07 -14.55
C ASP A 24 4.06 2.34 -15.87
N VAL A 25 4.75 1.20 -15.78
CA VAL A 25 5.10 0.31 -16.89
C VAL A 25 4.39 -1.05 -16.80
N ALA A 26 3.36 -1.19 -15.97
CA ALA A 26 2.62 -2.45 -15.76
C ALA A 26 2.06 -3.05 -17.06
N THR A 27 1.53 -2.20 -17.94
CA THR A 27 0.99 -2.65 -19.24
C THR A 27 2.05 -3.08 -20.25
N GLU A 28 3.29 -2.64 -20.07
CA GLU A 28 4.43 -2.97 -20.93
C GLU A 28 5.08 -4.31 -20.50
N HIS A 29 4.93 -4.70 -19.23
CA HIS A 29 5.54 -5.90 -18.64
C HIS A 29 4.53 -6.78 -17.87
N PRO A 30 3.48 -7.29 -18.53
CA PRO A 30 2.41 -8.05 -17.85
C PRO A 30 2.91 -9.31 -17.13
N GLU A 31 3.96 -9.95 -17.64
CA GLU A 31 4.57 -11.14 -17.02
C GLU A 31 5.20 -10.84 -15.65
N VAL A 32 5.76 -9.65 -15.48
CA VAL A 32 6.37 -9.21 -14.22
C VAL A 32 5.29 -8.86 -13.20
N VAL A 33 4.22 -8.22 -13.67
CA VAL A 33 3.02 -7.93 -12.86
C VAL A 33 2.42 -9.22 -12.31
N ASP A 34 2.26 -10.25 -13.14
CA ASP A 34 1.74 -11.55 -12.72
C ASP A 34 2.65 -12.22 -11.68
N GLU A 35 3.97 -12.25 -11.91
CA GLU A 35 4.91 -12.85 -10.97
C GLU A 35 4.89 -12.14 -9.60
N LEU A 36 5.00 -10.82 -9.60
CA LEU A 36 5.02 -10.02 -8.38
C LEU A 36 3.65 -10.06 -7.67
N GLY A 37 2.55 -10.05 -8.44
CA GLY A 37 1.20 -10.22 -7.92
C GLY A 37 1.02 -11.55 -7.18
N GLU A 38 1.51 -12.66 -7.75
CA GLU A 38 1.48 -13.96 -7.09
C GLU A 38 2.36 -14.00 -5.83
N ARG A 39 3.51 -13.34 -5.85
CA ARG A 39 4.38 -13.20 -4.67
C ARG A 39 3.70 -12.39 -3.57
N LEU A 40 3.05 -11.28 -3.92
CA LEU A 40 2.29 -10.45 -3.00
C LEU A 40 1.15 -11.23 -2.34
N LYS A 41 0.36 -11.97 -3.13
CA LYS A 41 -0.72 -12.84 -2.61
C LYS A 41 -0.20 -13.82 -1.57
N LYS A 42 0.93 -14.49 -1.84
CA LYS A 42 1.56 -15.43 -0.89
C LYS A 42 2.03 -14.74 0.39
N LEU A 43 2.58 -13.53 0.29
CA LEU A 43 3.00 -12.76 1.46
C LEU A 43 1.81 -12.33 2.32
N VAL A 44 0.73 -11.85 1.71
CA VAL A 44 -0.51 -11.48 2.40
C VAL A 44 -1.14 -12.69 3.10
N LEU A 45 -1.22 -13.84 2.44
CA LEU A 45 -1.73 -15.08 3.05
C LEU A 45 -0.88 -15.48 4.27
N ARG A 46 0.45 -15.53 4.14
CA ARG A 46 1.36 -15.82 5.25
C ARG A 46 1.30 -14.79 6.37
N ALA A 47 1.06 -13.53 6.04
CA ALA A 47 0.89 -12.46 7.01
C ALA A 47 -0.44 -12.64 7.76
N ARG A 48 -1.53 -12.98 7.08
CA ARG A 48 -2.84 -13.26 7.69
C ARG A 48 -2.83 -14.50 8.57
N GLU A 49 -2.18 -15.57 8.14
CA GLU A 49 -1.99 -16.78 8.97
C GLU A 49 -1.22 -16.46 10.25
N ARG A 50 -0.17 -15.63 10.16
CA ARG A 50 0.59 -15.15 11.32
C ARG A 50 -0.17 -14.12 12.16
N ALA A 51 -0.96 -13.26 11.52
CA ALA A 51 -1.82 -12.26 12.14
C ALA A 51 -3.09 -12.86 12.74
N GLY A 52 -3.41 -14.14 12.51
CA GLY A 52 -4.31 -14.88 13.39
C GLY A 52 -3.88 -14.83 14.86
N ALA A 53 -2.58 -14.55 15.13
CA ALA A 53 -2.03 -14.27 16.45
C ALA A 53 -1.89 -12.76 16.80
N PHE A 54 -2.14 -11.84 15.86
CA PHE A 54 -2.16 -10.39 16.04
C PHE A 54 -3.39 -9.83 15.34
N SER A 55 -4.47 -9.62 16.09
CA SER A 55 -5.72 -9.04 15.62
C SER A 55 -5.46 -7.74 14.84
N ILE A 56 -5.38 -7.82 13.52
CA ILE A 56 -5.54 -6.66 12.65
C ILE A 56 -7.04 -6.41 12.61
N SER A 57 -7.50 -5.51 13.49
CA SER A 57 -8.87 -5.01 13.45
C SER A 57 -9.10 -4.40 12.07
N PRO A 58 -10.08 -4.87 11.28
CA PRO A 58 -10.34 -4.32 9.96
C PRO A 58 -10.88 -2.91 10.16
N ALA A 59 -10.07 -1.92 9.76
CA ALA A 59 -10.42 -0.50 9.77
C ALA A 59 -10.93 0.00 11.14
N GLU A 60 -10.09 -0.05 12.17
CA GLU A 60 -10.29 0.92 13.26
C GLU A 60 -10.03 2.31 12.69
N GLU A 61 -11.06 3.15 12.70
CA GLU A 61 -10.90 4.58 12.54
C GLU A 61 -9.79 5.03 13.49
N LEU A 62 -8.78 5.70 12.95
CA LEU A 62 -7.68 6.22 13.74
C LEU A 62 -8.27 7.06 14.88
N SER A 63 -7.88 6.75 16.11
CA SER A 63 -8.32 7.52 17.27
C SER A 63 -7.95 9.00 17.10
N GLU A 64 -8.68 9.89 17.77
CA GLU A 64 -8.41 11.34 17.70
C GLU A 64 -6.94 11.67 18.06
N GLY A 65 -6.35 10.97 19.03
CA GLY A 65 -4.95 11.12 19.40
C GLY A 65 -3.97 10.68 18.30
N GLN A 66 -4.28 9.61 17.57
CA GLN A 66 -3.47 9.18 16.41
C GLN A 66 -3.57 10.18 15.27
N LEU A 67 -4.75 10.75 15.03
CA LEU A 67 -4.95 11.81 14.04
C LEU A 67 -4.19 13.09 14.41
N GLU A 68 -4.13 13.44 15.70
CA GLU A 68 -3.36 14.58 16.18
C GLU A 68 -1.85 14.39 15.98
N VAL A 69 -1.34 13.18 16.25
CA VAL A 69 0.06 12.83 15.94
C VAL A 69 0.34 12.96 14.45
N LEU A 70 -0.53 12.45 13.58
CA LEU A 70 -0.36 12.55 12.13
C LEU A 70 -0.47 13.98 11.61
N ARG A 71 -1.29 14.84 12.23
CA ARG A 71 -1.33 16.28 11.98
C ARG A 71 -0.01 16.94 12.38
N GLY A 72 0.52 16.65 13.57
CA GLY A 72 1.80 17.17 14.04
C GLY A 72 3.00 16.76 13.17
N LEU A 73 2.90 15.61 12.50
CA LEU A 73 3.90 15.13 11.54
C LEU A 73 3.68 15.67 10.10
N GLY A 74 2.61 16.43 9.85
CA GLY A 74 2.31 17.00 8.54
C GLY A 74 1.75 16.01 7.50
N TYR A 75 1.45 14.77 7.90
CA TYR A 75 0.79 13.78 7.04
C TYR A 75 -0.73 14.04 6.89
N ILE A 76 -1.30 14.86 7.77
CA ILE A 76 -2.66 15.38 7.67
C ILE A 76 -2.57 16.91 7.69
N GLY A 77 -2.88 17.56 6.56
CA GLY A 77 -3.03 19.00 6.46
C GLY A 77 -4.49 19.42 6.62
N ASP A 78 -4.69 20.60 7.23
CA ASP A 78 -5.97 21.32 7.24
C ASP A 78 -6.17 22.02 5.88
N ASP A 79 -6.51 21.26 4.84
CA ASP A 79 -6.98 21.78 3.54
C ASP A 79 -8.40 21.27 3.26
#